data_AF-A0A9W6YRZ5-F1
#
_entry.id   AF-A0A9W6YRZ5-F1
#
_cell.length_a   1.000
_cell.length_b   1.000
_cell.length_c   1.000
_cell.angle_alpha   90.00
_cell.angle_beta   90.00
_cell.angle_gamma   90.00
#
_symmetry.space_group_name_H-M   'P 1'
#
loop_
_entity.id
_entity.type
_entity.pdbx_description
1 polymer ?
#
loop_
_entity_poly.entity_id
_entity_poly.type
_entity_poly.pdbx_seq_one_letter_code
_entity_poly.pdbx_strand_id
1 'polypeptide(L)'
;MPQHRIKLAHTIEFKIRTVEDFLSSSETRVSFCEGRAFSRSALQYYEHHLDEMKLAVQDKKRAKKLTVGGSGRVSPSAYVEDELCGWIKDERPEERPVSIDCIIAQCASLLPDFIDGKTDSAKRSWCAKFMRRNGLTIRRISHSGFKKHPELLALRDAFACEVTTVLMDDFLDAAS
;
A
#
# COMPACT_ATOMS: atom_id res chain seq x y z
N MET A 1 1.89 30.63 -18.72
CA MET A 1 1.24 30.36 -17.42
C MET A 1 2.33 30.32 -16.36
N PRO A 2 2.37 31.26 -15.39
CA PRO A 2 3.37 31.19 -14.33
C PRO A 2 3.07 29.96 -13.47
N GLN A 3 4.04 29.04 -13.38
CA GLN A 3 3.97 27.91 -12.46
C GLN A 3 3.95 28.46 -11.04
N HIS A 4 2.77 28.53 -10.43
CA HIS A 4 2.64 28.79 -9.00
C HIS A 4 3.49 27.74 -8.29
N ARG A 5 4.65 28.14 -7.72
CA ARG A 5 5.49 27.26 -6.91
C ARG A 5 4.59 26.67 -5.82
N ILE A 6 4.42 25.35 -5.85
CA ILE A 6 3.79 24.61 -4.75
C ILE A 6 4.55 25.01 -3.48
N LYS A 7 3.85 25.55 -2.47
CA LYS A 7 4.46 25.90 -1.19
C LYS A 7 5.15 24.63 -0.65
N LEU A 8 6.45 24.70 -0.41
CA LEU A 8 7.21 23.58 0.17
C LEU A 8 6.53 23.16 1.48
N ALA A 9 6.03 21.93 1.53
CA ALA A 9 5.45 21.38 2.74
C ALA A 9 6.54 21.14 3.77
N HIS A 10 6.32 21.58 5.02
CA HIS A 10 7.24 21.36 6.13
C HIS A 10 7.40 19.86 6.43
N THR A 11 8.64 19.43 6.71
CA THR A 11 8.93 18.04 7.10
C THR A 11 8.38 17.72 8.50
N ILE A 12 8.21 16.45 8.82
CA ILE A 12 7.72 16.02 10.14
C ILE A 12 8.71 16.44 11.23
N GLU A 13 10.01 16.30 10.96
CA GLU A 13 11.08 16.71 11.88
C GLU A 13 11.08 18.21 12.13
N PHE A 14 10.80 19.02 11.10
CA PHE A 14 10.65 20.46 11.27
C PHE A 14 9.47 20.79 12.19
N LYS A 15 8.33 20.12 11.98
CA LYS A 15 7.11 20.35 12.78
C LYS A 15 7.32 19.98 14.24
N ILE A 16 7.91 18.81 14.52
CA ILE A 16 8.23 18.37 15.89
C ILE A 16 9.14 19.39 16.57
N ARG A 17 10.26 19.75 15.92
CA ARG A 17 11.20 20.73 16.49
C ARG A 17 10.54 22.07 16.75
N THR A 18 9.69 22.53 15.84
CA THR A 18 8.97 23.80 16.01
C THR A 18 8.06 23.79 17.24
N VAL A 19 7.40 22.67 17.51
CA VAL A 19 6.56 22.52 18.72
C VAL A 19 7.44 22.42 19.97
N GLU A 20 8.54 21.67 19.92
CA GLU A 20 9.47 21.55 21.05
C GLU A 20 10.13 22.90 21.39
N ASP A 21 10.53 23.67 20.39
CA ASP A 21 11.06 25.04 20.55
C ASP A 21 10.01 25.96 21.18
N PHE A 22 8.73 25.84 20.76
CA PHE A 22 7.63 26.62 21.34
C PHE A 22 7.38 26.25 22.81
N LEU A 23 7.28 24.95 23.12
CA LEU A 23 7.07 24.46 24.48
C LEU A 23 8.24 24.78 25.42
N SER A 24 9.45 24.91 24.87
CA SER A 24 10.65 25.31 25.61
C SER A 24 10.79 26.83 25.75
N SER A 25 10.00 27.60 24.99
CA SER A 25 9.96 29.06 25.07
C SER A 25 8.97 29.54 26.14
N SER A 26 9.22 30.72 26.71
CA SER A 26 8.23 31.45 27.52
C SER A 26 7.34 32.38 26.67
N GLU A 27 7.46 32.30 25.35
CA GLU A 27 6.76 33.19 24.43
C GLU A 27 5.29 32.80 24.29
N THR A 28 4.43 33.80 24.08
CA THR A 28 3.05 33.52 23.68
C THR A 28 3.04 32.95 22.26
N ARG A 29 2.03 32.12 21.94
CA ARG A 29 1.87 31.54 20.60
C ARG A 29 1.85 32.60 19.48
N VAL A 30 1.37 33.81 19.79
CA VAL A 30 1.36 34.95 18.86
C VAL A 30 2.78 35.41 18.59
N SER A 31 3.51 35.78 19.65
CA SER A 31 4.92 36.22 19.57
C SER A 31 5.82 35.18 18.90
N PHE A 32 5.62 33.90 19.21
CA PHE A 32 6.43 32.82 18.65
C PHE A 32 6.24 32.63 17.14
N CYS A 33 5.02 32.86 16.64
CA CYS A 33 4.73 32.81 15.21
C CYS A 33 5.08 34.12 14.49
N GLU A 34 5.09 35.26 15.19
CA GLU A 34 5.49 36.54 14.61
C GLU A 34 6.95 36.47 14.17
N GLY A 35 7.19 36.73 12.87
CA GLY A 35 8.52 36.61 12.26
C GLY A 35 8.90 35.20 11.79
N ARG A 36 8.15 34.16 12.14
CA ARG A 36 8.36 32.80 11.60
C ARG A 36 7.38 32.53 10.45
N ALA A 37 7.85 31.90 9.38
CA ALA A 37 7.10 31.71 8.13
C ALA A 37 5.98 30.64 8.21
N PHE A 38 5.21 30.58 9.30
CA PHE A 38 4.08 29.66 9.48
C PHE A 38 2.97 30.28 10.34
N SER A 39 1.73 29.81 10.13
CA SER A 39 0.56 30.37 10.82
C SER A 39 0.41 29.81 12.23
N ARG A 40 -0.29 30.56 13.09
CA ARG A 40 -0.72 30.11 14.43
C ARG A 40 -1.54 28.82 14.38
N SER A 41 -2.42 28.71 13.38
CA SER A 41 -3.21 27.49 13.14
C SER A 41 -2.35 26.29 12.78
N ALA A 42 -1.24 26.49 12.08
CA ALA A 42 -0.30 25.41 11.78
C ALA A 42 0.42 24.93 13.04
N LEU A 43 0.86 25.86 13.91
CA LEU A 43 1.48 25.51 15.19
C LEU A 43 0.52 24.73 16.10
N GLN A 44 -0.73 25.18 16.21
CA GLN A 44 -1.76 24.47 16.97
C GLN A 44 -2.05 23.07 16.40
N TYR A 45 -2.10 22.93 15.07
CA TYR A 45 -2.22 21.63 14.42
C TYR A 45 -1.02 20.73 14.75
N TYR A 46 0.21 21.26 14.73
CA TYR A 46 1.41 20.48 15.04
C TYR A 46 1.42 20.02 16.49
N GLU A 47 1.02 20.89 17.42
CA GLU A 47 0.91 20.58 18.85
C GLU A 47 -0.08 19.43 19.10
N HIS A 48 -1.26 19.49 18.47
CA HIS A 48 -2.28 18.43 18.58
C HIS A 48 -1.81 17.07 18.07
N HIS A 49 -0.94 17.03 17.05
CA HIS A 49 -0.47 15.80 16.41
C HIS A 49 0.98 15.44 16.82
N LEU A 50 1.50 16.02 17.90
CA LEU A 50 2.90 15.86 18.30
C LEU A 50 3.28 14.40 18.55
N ASP A 51 2.45 13.66 19.29
CA ASP A 51 2.73 12.27 19.65
C ASP A 51 2.72 11.35 18.43
N GLU A 52 1.76 11.55 17.52
CA GLU A 52 1.70 10.83 16.24
C GLU A 52 2.95 11.10 15.39
N MET A 53 3.38 12.36 15.33
CA MET A 53 4.61 12.73 14.60
C MET A 53 5.86 12.13 15.23
N LYS A 54 5.96 12.09 16.57
CA LYS A 54 7.08 11.47 17.29
C LYS A 54 7.14 9.96 17.04
N LEU A 55 6.00 9.27 17.10
CA LEU A 55 5.88 7.85 16.75
C LEU A 55 6.32 7.60 15.30
N ALA A 56 5.90 8.47 14.38
CA ALA A 56 6.28 8.38 12.98
C ALA A 56 7.80 8.53 12.74
N VAL A 57 8.52 9.30 13.56
CA VAL A 57 9.99 9.47 13.46
C VAL A 57 10.75 8.35 14.19
N GLN A 58 10.27 7.89 15.34
CA GLN A 58 10.92 6.82 16.11
C GLN A 58 10.94 5.50 15.35
N ASP A 59 9.83 5.18 14.67
CA ASP A 59 9.76 3.99 13.86
C ASP A 59 10.44 4.22 12.51
N LYS A 60 11.77 4.31 12.45
CA LYS A 60 12.52 4.59 11.19
C LYS A 60 12.20 3.62 10.04
N LYS A 61 11.70 2.41 10.34
CA LYS A 61 11.20 1.45 9.35
C LYS A 61 9.82 1.87 8.81
N ARG A 62 8.96 2.44 9.65
CA ARG A 62 7.60 2.92 9.33
C ARG A 62 7.55 4.41 8.97
N ALA A 63 8.56 5.20 9.30
CA ALA A 63 8.78 6.59 8.89
C ALA A 63 8.84 6.70 7.38
N LYS A 64 9.56 5.76 6.73
CA LYS A 64 9.54 5.58 5.26
C LYS A 64 8.19 5.10 4.73
N LYS A 65 7.40 4.35 5.51
CA LYS A 65 6.03 3.93 5.15
C LYS A 65 5.02 5.09 5.23
N LEU A 66 5.18 6.02 6.18
CA LEU A 66 4.27 7.16 6.41
C LEU A 66 4.65 8.42 5.63
N THR A 67 5.91 8.54 5.18
CA THR A 67 6.38 9.66 4.37
C THR A 67 6.54 9.26 2.91
N VAL A 68 5.48 9.43 2.12
CA VAL A 68 5.66 9.59 0.67
C VAL A 68 6.15 11.01 0.44
N GLY A 69 7.17 11.17 -0.42
CA GLY A 69 7.75 12.47 -0.76
C GLY A 69 6.69 13.54 -0.98
N GLY A 70 6.82 14.64 -0.22
CA GLY A 70 6.01 15.84 -0.35
C GLY A 70 4.55 15.69 0.10
N SER A 71 4.31 15.50 1.41
CA SER A 71 3.13 16.06 2.14
C SER A 71 2.89 15.38 3.50
N GLY A 72 3.50 14.22 3.79
CA GLY A 72 3.26 13.51 5.06
C GLY A 72 1.82 13.00 5.23
N ARG A 73 1.10 12.78 4.13
CA ARG A 73 -0.27 12.23 4.16
C ARG A 73 -0.23 10.72 4.32
N VAL A 74 -0.90 10.22 5.36
CA VAL A 74 -1.12 8.79 5.60
C VAL A 74 -2.12 8.26 4.57
N SER A 75 -1.88 7.06 4.03
CA SER A 75 -2.81 6.40 3.12
C SER A 75 -4.10 6.06 3.87
N PRO A 76 -5.30 6.25 3.29
CA PRO A 76 -6.54 5.78 3.91
C PRO A 76 -6.56 4.28 4.17
N SER A 77 -5.79 3.49 3.41
CA SER A 77 -5.62 2.05 3.59
C SER A 77 -4.59 1.67 4.68
N ALA A 78 -3.92 2.63 5.32
CA ALA A 78 -2.72 2.35 6.13
C ALA A 78 -2.94 1.32 7.26
N TYR A 79 -4.14 1.24 7.82
CA TYR A 79 -4.47 0.30 8.89
C TYR A 79 -4.57 -1.17 8.42
N VAL A 80 -4.90 -1.43 7.16
CA VAL A 80 -4.92 -2.79 6.57
C VAL A 80 -3.61 -3.15 5.85
N GLU A 81 -2.70 -2.19 5.67
CA GLU A 81 -1.45 -2.43 4.93
C GLU A 81 -0.52 -3.42 5.61
N ASP A 82 -0.50 -3.47 6.95
CA ASP A 82 0.34 -4.41 7.69
C ASP A 82 -0.19 -5.86 7.55
N GLU A 83 -1.52 -6.04 7.53
CA GLU A 83 -2.17 -7.34 7.26
C GLU A 83 -1.91 -7.81 5.83
N LEU A 84 -2.08 -6.92 4.84
CA LEU A 84 -1.71 -7.21 3.45
C LEU A 84 -0.24 -7.61 3.31
N CYS A 85 0.66 -6.95 4.03
CA CYS A 85 2.08 -7.33 4.04
C CYS A 85 2.34 -8.70 4.67
N GLY A 86 1.55 -9.09 5.69
CA GLY A 86 1.59 -10.42 6.30
C GLY A 86 1.21 -11.48 5.27
N TRP A 87 0.03 -11.35 4.69
CA TRP A 87 -0.46 -12.25 3.65
C TRP A 87 0.53 -12.41 2.48
N ILE A 88 1.10 -11.32 1.96
CA ILE A 88 2.11 -11.38 0.88
C ILE A 88 3.36 -12.15 1.29
N LYS A 89 3.76 -12.11 2.57
CA LYS A 89 4.92 -12.85 3.07
C LYS A 89 4.61 -14.33 3.24
N ASP A 90 3.38 -14.67 3.61
CA ASP A 90 2.93 -16.05 3.81
C ASP A 90 2.73 -16.78 2.48
N GLU A 91 2.38 -16.05 1.41
CA GLU A 91 2.30 -16.61 0.05
C GLU A 91 3.68 -16.94 -0.56
N ARG A 92 4.76 -16.30 -0.08
CA ARG A 92 6.12 -16.50 -0.61
C ARG A 92 6.74 -17.88 -0.33
N PRO A 93 6.67 -18.47 0.88
CA PRO A 93 7.16 -19.82 1.13
C PRO A 93 6.40 -20.87 0.31
N GLU A 94 5.12 -20.62 0.01
CA GLU A 94 4.28 -21.49 -0.83
C GLU A 94 4.57 -21.36 -2.34
N GLU A 95 5.59 -20.59 -2.74
CA GLU A 95 5.94 -20.25 -4.12
C GLU A 95 4.78 -19.66 -4.96
N ARG A 96 3.71 -19.17 -4.30
CA ARG A 96 2.54 -18.62 -4.98
C ARG A 96 2.85 -17.23 -5.55
N PRO A 97 2.67 -17.01 -6.86
CA PRO A 97 2.95 -15.72 -7.47
C PRO A 97 1.87 -14.71 -7.06
N VAL A 98 2.24 -13.74 -6.22
CA VAL A 98 1.37 -12.62 -5.86
C VAL A 98 1.40 -11.54 -6.94
N SER A 99 0.33 -11.44 -7.72
CA SER A 99 0.14 -10.39 -8.73
C SER A 99 -0.46 -9.12 -8.13
N ILE A 100 -0.43 -8.00 -8.89
CA ILE A 100 -1.14 -6.76 -8.52
C ILE A 100 -2.63 -7.03 -8.32
N ASP A 101 -3.23 -7.84 -9.20
CA ASP A 101 -4.66 -8.13 -9.14
C ASP A 101 -5.00 -8.94 -7.89
N CYS A 102 -4.13 -9.86 -7.45
CA CYS A 102 -4.28 -10.56 -6.18
C CYS A 102 -4.22 -9.61 -4.98
N ILE A 103 -3.29 -8.64 -4.98
CA ILE A 103 -3.19 -7.64 -3.91
C ILE A 103 -4.45 -6.75 -3.87
N ILE A 104 -4.96 -6.35 -5.04
CA ILE A 104 -6.19 -5.56 -5.14
C ILE A 104 -7.39 -6.36 -4.63
N ALA A 105 -7.50 -7.63 -5.00
CA ALA A 105 -8.56 -8.53 -4.54
C ALA A 105 -8.52 -8.73 -3.01
N GLN A 106 -7.32 -9.00 -2.45
CA GLN A 106 -7.14 -9.11 -1.01
C GLN A 106 -7.45 -7.80 -0.28
N CYS A 107 -7.12 -6.65 -0.87
CA CYS A 107 -7.51 -5.37 -0.29
C CYS A 107 -9.03 -5.16 -0.36
N ALA A 108 -9.69 -5.64 -1.41
CA ALA A 108 -11.14 -5.54 -1.56
C ALA A 108 -11.88 -6.42 -0.55
N SER A 109 -11.31 -7.57 -0.15
CA SER A 109 -11.88 -8.41 0.90
C SER A 109 -11.72 -7.81 2.29
N LEU A 110 -10.59 -7.15 2.56
CA LEU A 110 -10.33 -6.49 3.86
C LEU A 110 -11.01 -5.13 3.98
N LEU A 111 -11.14 -4.40 2.87
CA LEU A 111 -11.68 -3.06 2.85
C LEU A 111 -12.49 -2.78 1.56
N PRO A 112 -13.72 -3.31 1.49
CA PRO A 112 -14.58 -3.19 0.31
C PRO A 112 -14.83 -1.74 -0.07
N ASP A 113 -15.28 -0.91 0.89
CA ASP A 113 -15.65 0.50 0.67
C ASP A 113 -14.50 1.35 0.11
N PHE A 114 -13.26 0.96 0.40
CA PHE A 114 -12.11 1.65 -0.18
C PHE A 114 -11.91 1.26 -1.63
N ILE A 115 -12.05 0.00 -2.02
CA ILE A 115 -11.82 -0.41 -3.41
C ILE A 115 -13.04 -0.14 -4.29
N ASP A 116 -14.24 -0.14 -3.69
CA ASP A 116 -15.49 0.06 -4.40
C ASP A 116 -15.57 1.47 -5.03
N GLY A 117 -16.20 1.55 -6.19
CA GLY A 117 -16.28 2.78 -7.00
C GLY A 117 -14.97 3.31 -7.58
N LYS A 118 -13.79 2.74 -7.25
CA LYS A 118 -12.52 3.13 -7.89
C LYS A 118 -12.39 2.55 -9.30
N THR A 119 -11.84 3.35 -10.21
CA THR A 119 -11.46 2.86 -11.55
C THR A 119 -10.29 1.88 -11.47
N ASP A 120 -10.13 1.01 -12.47
CA ASP A 120 -9.01 0.05 -12.52
C ASP A 120 -7.65 0.74 -12.45
N SER A 121 -7.49 1.86 -13.18
CA SER A 121 -6.29 2.69 -13.13
C SER A 121 -5.99 3.23 -11.71
N ALA A 122 -7.03 3.66 -10.98
CA ALA A 122 -6.88 4.13 -9.61
C ALA A 122 -6.46 2.98 -8.66
N LYS A 123 -7.03 1.78 -8.82
CA LYS A 123 -6.65 0.59 -8.04
C LYS A 123 -5.19 0.20 -8.29
N ARG A 124 -4.76 0.13 -9.57
CA ARG A 124 -3.36 -0.17 -9.94
C ARG A 124 -2.39 0.90 -9.44
N SER A 125 -2.74 2.19 -9.57
CA SER A 125 -1.93 3.31 -9.08
C SER A 125 -1.78 3.27 -7.55
N TRP A 126 -2.86 2.98 -6.83
CA TRP A 126 -2.80 2.76 -5.38
C TRP A 126 -1.90 1.57 -5.04
N CYS A 127 -2.07 0.42 -5.70
CA CYS A 127 -1.28 -0.78 -5.44
C CYS A 127 0.22 -0.50 -5.67
N ALA A 128 0.58 0.19 -6.75
CA ALA A 128 1.97 0.59 -7.00
C ALA A 128 2.55 1.49 -5.89
N LYS A 129 1.74 2.41 -5.35
CA LYS A 129 2.14 3.25 -4.20
C LYS A 129 2.27 2.43 -2.91
N PHE A 130 1.31 1.55 -2.63
CA PHE A 130 1.33 0.61 -1.50
C PHE A 130 2.61 -0.23 -1.53
N MET A 131 2.91 -0.85 -2.67
CA MET A 131 4.10 -1.65 -2.85
C MET A 131 5.38 -0.85 -2.60
N ARG A 132 5.47 0.36 -3.18
CA ARG A 132 6.62 1.25 -2.99
C ARG A 132 6.81 1.65 -1.52
N ARG A 133 5.72 2.00 -0.82
CA ARG A 133 5.75 2.34 0.62
C ARG A 133 6.26 1.17 1.46
N ASN A 134 5.84 -0.04 1.12
CA ASN A 134 6.16 -1.24 1.89
C ASN A 134 7.42 -1.97 1.40
N GLY A 135 8.17 -1.40 0.45
CA GLY A 135 9.40 -2.00 -0.07
C GLY A 135 9.17 -3.34 -0.78
N LEU A 136 7.97 -3.54 -1.33
CA LEU A 136 7.58 -4.75 -2.04
C LEU A 136 7.95 -4.62 -3.52
N THR A 137 8.59 -5.65 -4.05
CA THR A 137 8.83 -5.83 -5.48
C THR A 137 8.05 -7.04 -5.96
N ILE A 138 7.34 -6.89 -7.08
CA ILE A 138 6.75 -8.03 -7.79
C ILE A 138 7.93 -8.86 -8.28
N ARG A 139 8.03 -10.11 -7.83
CA ARG A 139 8.98 -11.04 -8.44
C ARG A 139 8.48 -11.33 -9.85
N ARG A 140 9.38 -11.24 -10.83
CA ARG A 140 9.12 -11.75 -12.18
C ARG A 140 8.72 -13.22 -12.03
N ILE A 141 7.61 -13.62 -12.63
CA ILE A 141 7.15 -15.02 -12.60
C ILE A 141 8.26 -15.87 -13.23
N SER A 142 9.02 -16.58 -12.41
CA SER A 142 10.02 -17.54 -12.87
C SER A 142 9.32 -18.88 -13.00
N HIS A 143 9.50 -19.55 -14.14
CA HIS A 143 8.92 -20.88 -14.38
C HIS A 143 9.37 -21.92 -13.34
N SER A 144 10.47 -21.65 -12.63
CA SER A 144 10.99 -22.46 -11.52
C SER A 144 10.14 -22.45 -10.25
N GLY A 145 9.32 -21.43 -10.03
CA GLY A 145 8.38 -21.35 -8.88
C GLY A 145 7.00 -21.92 -9.19
N PHE A 146 6.76 -22.34 -10.45
CA PHE A 146 5.60 -23.13 -10.82
C PHE A 146 5.85 -24.60 -10.44
N LYS A 147 6.28 -24.85 -9.20
CA LYS A 147 6.31 -26.21 -8.67
C LYS A 147 4.86 -26.68 -8.56
N LYS A 148 4.40 -27.35 -9.62
CA LYS A 148 3.50 -28.50 -9.61
C LYS A 148 2.62 -28.59 -8.35
N HIS A 149 1.70 -27.64 -8.20
CA HIS A 149 0.75 -27.69 -7.09
C HIS A 149 -0.15 -28.91 -7.33
N PRO A 150 -0.29 -29.83 -6.36
CA PRO A 150 -1.08 -31.05 -6.54
C PRO A 150 -2.50 -30.77 -7.01
N GLU A 151 -3.12 -29.69 -6.50
CA GLU A 151 -4.48 -29.30 -6.89
C GLU A 151 -4.57 -28.78 -8.33
N LEU A 152 -3.58 -28.01 -8.81
CA LEU A 152 -3.57 -27.53 -10.20
C LEU A 152 -3.27 -28.67 -11.17
N LEU A 153 -2.44 -29.63 -10.76
CA LEU A 153 -2.23 -30.86 -11.51
C LEU A 153 -3.50 -31.70 -11.53
N ALA A 154 -4.17 -31.88 -10.39
CA ALA A 154 -5.43 -32.60 -10.30
C ALA A 154 -6.53 -31.96 -11.16
N LEU A 155 -6.61 -30.63 -11.17
CA LEU A 155 -7.59 -29.89 -11.96
C LEU A 155 -7.28 -29.96 -13.47
N ARG A 156 -6.00 -29.89 -13.84
CA ARG A 156 -5.55 -30.15 -15.22
C ARG A 156 -5.87 -31.58 -15.65
N ASP A 157 -5.59 -32.56 -14.79
CA ASP A 157 -5.77 -33.98 -15.10
C ASP A 157 -7.27 -34.32 -15.20
N ALA A 158 -8.10 -33.75 -14.33
CA ALA A 158 -9.56 -33.85 -14.41
C ALA A 158 -10.10 -33.27 -15.72
N PHE A 159 -9.66 -32.05 -16.09
CA PHE A 159 -10.04 -31.42 -17.36
C PHE A 159 -9.57 -32.25 -18.56
N ALA A 160 -8.34 -32.75 -18.55
CA ALA A 160 -7.82 -33.59 -19.62
C ALA A 160 -8.63 -34.89 -19.75
N CYS A 161 -8.96 -35.56 -18.63
CA CYS A 161 -9.82 -36.73 -18.63
C CYS A 161 -11.19 -36.43 -19.25
N GLU A 162 -11.86 -35.36 -18.83
CA GLU A 162 -13.19 -34.97 -19.33
C GLU A 162 -13.18 -34.68 -20.84
N VAL A 163 -12.19 -33.94 -21.33
CA VAL A 163 -12.05 -33.67 -22.77
C VAL A 163 -11.77 -34.94 -23.55
N THR A 164 -10.97 -35.86 -23.00
CA THR A 164 -10.63 -37.11 -23.68
C THR A 164 -11.84 -38.05 -23.74
N THR A 165 -12.66 -38.09 -22.68
CA THR A 165 -13.91 -38.88 -22.68
C THR A 165 -14.90 -38.35 -23.70
N VAL A 166 -15.11 -37.03 -23.77
CA VAL A 166 -16.01 -36.42 -24.77
C VAL A 166 -15.52 -36.73 -26.20
N LEU A 167 -14.22 -36.62 -26.45
CA LEU A 167 -13.65 -36.96 -27.76
C LEU A 167 -13.78 -38.44 -28.12
N MET A 168 -13.70 -39.35 -27.15
CA MET A 168 -13.86 -40.78 -27.40
C MET A 168 -15.32 -41.17 -27.63
N ASP A 169 -16.26 -40.56 -26.89
CA ASP A 169 -17.69 -40.78 -27.09
C ASP A 169 -18.14 -40.26 -28.47
N ASP A 170 -17.69 -39.06 -28.87
CA ASP A 170 -17.94 -38.52 -30.22
C ASP A 170 -17.36 -39.41 -31.34
N PHE A 171 -16.23 -40.07 -31.09
CA PHE A 171 -15.60 -40.97 -32.07
C PHE A 171 -16.32 -42.32 -32.18
N LEU A 172 -16.90 -42.80 -31.09
CA LEU A 172 -17.65 -44.07 -31.05
C LEU A 172 -19.05 -43.89 -31.64
N ASP A 173 -19.71 -42.75 -31.38
CA ASP A 173 -21.02 -42.42 -31.98
C ASP A 173 -20.93 -42.11 -33.48
N ALA A 174 -19.78 -41.62 -33.97
CA ALA A 174 -19.55 -41.41 -35.40
C ALA A 174 -19.22 -42.71 -36.18
N ALA A 175 -18.96 -43.82 -35.48
CA ALA A 175 -18.59 -45.11 -36.08
C ALA A 175 -19.74 -46.14 -36.11
N SER A 176 -20.90 -45.82 -35.51
CA SER A 176 -22.14 -46.60 -35.51
C SER A 176 -23.17 -46.11 -36.54
#